data_AF-A0A8H5KGM3-F1
#
_entry.id   AF-A0A8H5KGM3-F1
#
_cell.length_a   1.000
_cell.length_b   1.000
_cell.length_c   1.000
_cell.angle_alpha   90.00
_cell.angle_beta   90.00
_cell.angle_gamma   90.00
#
_symmetry.space_group_name_H-M   'P 1'
#
loop_
_entity.id
_entity.type
_entity.pdbx_description
1 polymer ?
#
loop_
_entity_poly.entity_id
_entity_poly.type
_entity_poly.pdbx_seq_one_letter_code
_entity_poly.pdbx_strand_id
1 'polypeptide(L)'
;MVALLIFLGIFTCVETLPLSDSSSSYIPEEVPSSQTADIGLPPPTEFTLPNEDDEILIRKLNIQKTRKEILYGPSLIGKTSFFISGPLGDQISQRDQTLWSRDAAPVVQAVSHDAAAALHDIQIHGGLQNLDDYKILYQGHWSSSVPGGIAKGQFSNFTSDLLFSMERLSTNPYILRRLHPHADELPFAVDSKIVQKLTGSTLPSLHKAGRLFLADHSYQKDYVAQEGRYAAACQALFYLDDRCHQFLPLAIKTNVGSNLTYTP
;
A
#
# COMPACT_ATOMS: atom_id res chain seq x y z
N MET A 1 -31.44 14.03 -8.20
CA MET A 1 -31.79 12.59 -8.25
C MET A 1 -30.51 11.80 -8.10
N VAL A 2 -30.45 11.01 -7.03
CA VAL A 2 -29.30 10.24 -6.57
C VAL A 2 -29.17 8.98 -7.41
N ALA A 3 -27.96 8.69 -7.91
CA ALA A 3 -27.60 7.36 -8.39
C ALA A 3 -26.35 6.93 -7.63
N LEU A 4 -26.58 6.04 -6.67
CA LEU A 4 -25.63 5.42 -5.76
C LEU A 4 -25.14 4.14 -6.45
N LEU A 5 -23.89 4.09 -6.92
CA LEU A 5 -23.27 2.84 -7.36
C LEU A 5 -22.53 2.23 -6.17
N ILE A 6 -23.26 1.36 -5.46
CA ILE A 6 -22.74 0.48 -4.43
C ILE A 6 -21.92 -0.62 -5.13
N PHE A 7 -20.62 -0.69 -4.83
CA PHE A 7 -19.85 -1.92 -5.03
C PHE A 7 -20.31 -2.93 -3.97
N LEU A 8 -21.33 -3.73 -4.30
CA LEU A 8 -21.72 -4.88 -3.49
C LEU A 8 -20.71 -5.99 -3.80
N GLY A 9 -19.80 -6.24 -2.86
CA GLY A 9 -19.04 -7.48 -2.84
C GLY A 9 -20.02 -8.63 -2.64
N ILE A 10 -20.28 -9.37 -3.72
CA ILE A 10 -21.04 -10.61 -3.66
C ILE A 10 -20.09 -11.68 -3.08
N PHE A 11 -20.10 -11.80 -1.76
CA PHE A 11 -19.84 -13.09 -1.11
C PHE A 11 -21.11 -13.93 -1.29
N THR A 12 -21.20 -14.68 -2.38
CA THR A 12 -22.13 -15.81 -2.47
C THR A 12 -21.42 -17.07 -2.00
N CYS A 13 -22.10 -17.79 -1.11
CA CYS A 13 -21.74 -19.11 -0.60
C CYS A 13 -21.10 -19.99 -1.68
N VAL A 14 -20.02 -20.65 -1.31
CA VAL A 14 -19.41 -21.74 -2.05
C VAL A 14 -20.41 -22.90 -2.09
N GLU A 15 -21.22 -22.95 -3.13
CA GLU A 15 -21.85 -24.21 -3.54
C GLU A 15 -20.85 -24.97 -4.40
N THR A 16 -20.46 -26.14 -3.89
CA THR A 16 -19.64 -27.14 -4.55
C THR A 16 -20.20 -27.48 -5.93
N LEU A 17 -19.42 -27.25 -7.00
CA LEU A 17 -19.69 -27.79 -8.33
C LEU A 17 -18.70 -28.92 -8.66
N PRO A 18 -19.15 -29.96 -9.38
CA PRO A 18 -18.49 -31.26 -9.43
C PRO A 18 -17.24 -31.25 -10.31
N LEU A 19 -16.23 -32.00 -9.87
CA LEU A 19 -15.05 -32.37 -10.65
C LEU A 19 -15.48 -33.15 -11.90
N SER A 20 -15.32 -32.55 -13.08
CA SER A 20 -15.28 -33.30 -14.34
C SER A 20 -13.84 -33.58 -14.71
N ASP A 21 -13.46 -34.84 -14.57
CA ASP A 21 -12.22 -35.42 -15.08
C ASP A 21 -12.25 -35.34 -16.61
N SER A 22 -11.34 -34.57 -17.21
CA SER A 22 -11.01 -34.73 -18.62
C SER A 22 -9.55 -34.39 -18.85
N SER A 23 -8.79 -35.43 -19.18
CA SER A 23 -7.44 -35.37 -19.69
C SER A 23 -7.41 -34.53 -20.97
N SER A 24 -6.73 -33.38 -20.91
CA SER A 24 -6.43 -32.58 -22.09
C SER A 24 -4.93 -32.44 -22.25
N SER A 25 -4.44 -32.98 -23.35
CA SER A 25 -3.06 -32.93 -23.84
C SER A 25 -2.61 -31.48 -24.02
N TYR A 26 -1.56 -31.10 -23.31
CA TYR A 26 -0.89 -29.80 -23.43
C TYR A 26 -0.22 -29.68 -24.81
N ILE A 27 -0.74 -28.78 -25.65
CA ILE A 27 -0.07 -28.26 -26.83
C ILE A 27 0.34 -26.83 -26.50
N PRO A 28 1.60 -26.41 -26.67
CA PRO A 28 1.98 -25.02 -26.45
C PRO A 28 1.36 -24.16 -27.57
N GLU A 29 0.31 -23.41 -27.25
CA GLU A 29 -0.16 -22.34 -28.13
C GLU A 29 0.83 -21.17 -28.07
N GLU A 30 1.27 -20.75 -29.26
CA GLU A 30 2.06 -19.55 -29.47
C GLU A 30 1.40 -18.34 -28.80
N VAL A 31 2.18 -17.59 -28.03
CA VAL A 31 1.78 -16.33 -27.39
C VAL A 31 1.34 -15.35 -28.49
N PRO A 32 0.05 -14.95 -28.57
CA PRO A 32 -0.34 -13.96 -29.55
C PRO A 32 0.25 -12.62 -29.14
N SER A 33 1.05 -12.06 -30.04
CA SER A 33 1.50 -10.66 -30.05
C SER A 33 0.39 -9.73 -29.57
N SER A 34 0.71 -8.92 -28.56
CA SER A 34 -0.17 -7.91 -27.96
C SER A 34 -0.83 -7.04 -29.04
N GLN A 35 -2.09 -7.31 -29.35
CA GLN A 35 -2.93 -6.39 -30.09
C GLN A 35 -3.43 -5.34 -29.10
N THR A 36 -2.70 -4.24 -29.01
CA THR A 36 -3.25 -2.96 -28.56
C THR A 36 -4.56 -2.71 -29.30
N ALA A 37 -5.62 -2.36 -28.58
CA ALA A 37 -6.88 -1.93 -29.17
C ALA A 37 -6.60 -0.86 -30.23
N ASP A 38 -6.77 -1.27 -31.49
CA ASP A 38 -6.46 -0.51 -32.68
C ASP A 38 -7.44 0.66 -32.78
N ILE A 39 -6.92 1.87 -32.66
CA ILE A 39 -7.69 3.11 -32.87
C ILE A 39 -7.83 3.41 -34.38
N GLY A 40 -7.57 2.41 -35.24
CA GLY A 40 -7.60 2.51 -36.69
C GLY A 40 -6.48 3.37 -37.26
N LEU A 41 -5.43 3.63 -36.48
CA LEU A 41 -4.25 4.36 -36.91
C LEU A 41 -3.03 3.48 -36.63
N PRO A 42 -2.22 3.16 -37.67
CA PRO A 42 -1.04 2.34 -37.48
C PRO A 42 -0.12 3.00 -36.43
N PRO A 43 0.55 2.20 -35.58
CA PRO A 43 1.51 2.76 -34.62
C PRO A 43 2.54 3.60 -35.39
N PRO A 44 2.90 4.80 -34.88
CA PRO A 44 3.86 5.65 -35.56
C PRO A 44 5.16 4.88 -35.76
N THR A 45 5.67 4.84 -36.99
CA THR A 45 6.93 4.18 -37.32
C THR A 45 8.15 4.96 -36.82
N GLU A 46 7.97 6.24 -36.45
CA GLU A 46 8.99 7.14 -35.92
C GLU A 46 8.35 8.23 -35.01
N PHE A 47 9.07 8.68 -33.97
CA PHE A 47 8.65 9.80 -33.12
C PHE A 47 9.47 11.05 -33.46
N THR A 48 8.81 12.12 -33.90
CA THR A 48 9.44 13.39 -34.26
C THR A 48 8.98 14.55 -33.37
N LEU A 49 9.87 15.53 -33.16
CA LEU A 49 9.47 16.80 -32.59
C LEU A 49 8.65 17.63 -33.60
N PRO A 50 7.77 18.55 -33.16
CA PRO A 50 6.96 19.35 -34.08
C PRO A 50 7.74 20.18 -35.10
N ASN A 51 9.00 20.52 -34.82
CA ASN A 51 9.88 21.28 -35.73
C ASN A 51 10.58 20.39 -36.78
N GLU A 52 10.45 19.08 -36.66
CA GLU A 52 11.04 18.06 -37.54
C GLU A 52 9.93 17.28 -38.29
N ASP A 53 8.68 17.74 -38.17
CA ASP A 53 7.49 17.08 -38.69
C ASP A 53 6.99 17.81 -39.94
N ASP A 54 7.24 17.21 -41.11
CA ASP A 54 6.79 17.74 -42.40
C ASP A 54 5.25 17.80 -42.52
N GLU A 55 4.51 17.08 -41.65
CA GLU A 55 3.05 17.04 -41.60
C GLU A 55 2.45 17.82 -40.41
N ILE A 56 3.13 18.89 -39.96
CA ILE A 56 2.75 19.68 -38.77
C ILE A 56 1.28 20.14 -38.72
N LEU A 57 0.65 20.40 -39.87
CA LEU A 57 -0.77 20.79 -39.94
C LEU A 57 -1.70 19.64 -39.54
N ILE A 58 -1.41 18.41 -40.00
CA ILE A 58 -2.17 17.19 -39.67
C ILE A 58 -2.00 16.89 -38.17
N ARG A 59 -0.76 16.95 -37.67
CA ARG A 59 -0.47 16.83 -36.24
C ARG A 59 -1.27 17.80 -35.38
N LYS A 60 -1.35 19.07 -35.77
CA LYS A 60 -2.13 20.09 -35.06
C LYS A 60 -3.63 19.76 -35.05
N LEU A 61 -4.19 19.32 -36.17
CA LEU A 61 -5.61 18.92 -36.26
C LEU A 61 -5.90 17.71 -35.37
N ASN A 62 -5.02 16.71 -35.36
CA ASN A 62 -5.14 15.54 -34.49
C ASN A 62 -5.11 15.93 -33.00
N ILE A 63 -4.19 16.81 -32.59
CA ILE A 63 -4.14 17.33 -31.22
C ILE A 63 -5.45 18.07 -30.86
N GLN A 64 -6.00 18.88 -31.78
CA GLN A 64 -7.26 19.58 -31.54
C GLN A 64 -8.44 18.61 -31.39
N LYS A 65 -8.47 17.52 -32.15
CA LYS A 65 -9.45 16.44 -32.00
C LYS A 65 -9.29 15.76 -30.64
N THR A 66 -8.07 15.37 -30.28
CA THR A 66 -7.76 14.76 -28.97
C THR A 66 -8.21 15.64 -27.81
N ARG A 67 -7.96 16.96 -27.85
CA ARG A 67 -8.39 17.89 -26.80
C ARG A 67 -9.91 18.04 -26.66
N LYS A 68 -10.68 17.71 -27.70
CA LYS A 68 -12.15 17.70 -27.66
C LYS A 68 -12.69 16.37 -27.12
N GLU A 69 -11.97 15.28 -27.34
CA GLU A 69 -12.41 13.92 -26.98
C GLU A 69 -11.84 13.42 -25.65
N ILE A 70 -10.75 14.03 -25.18
CA ILE A 70 -10.15 13.81 -23.85
C ILE A 70 -10.33 15.07 -23.01
N LEU A 71 -11.08 14.92 -21.92
CA LEU A 71 -11.48 15.99 -21.03
C LEU A 71 -10.94 15.74 -19.61
N TYR A 72 -10.92 16.81 -18.81
CA TYR A 72 -10.66 16.73 -17.37
C TYR A 72 -11.98 16.48 -16.63
N GLY A 73 -12.18 15.23 -16.20
CA GLY A 73 -13.32 14.79 -15.41
C GLY A 73 -13.11 14.96 -13.91
N PRO A 74 -14.14 14.66 -13.09
CA PRO A 74 -14.04 14.72 -11.64
C PRO A 74 -13.00 13.72 -11.10
N SER A 75 -12.41 14.04 -9.95
CA SER A 75 -11.57 13.10 -9.17
C SER A 75 -12.40 11.90 -8.71
N LEU A 76 -11.85 10.68 -8.79
CA LEU A 76 -12.57 9.44 -8.44
C LEU A 76 -12.28 8.91 -7.02
N ILE A 77 -11.03 8.99 -6.56
CA ILE A 77 -10.62 8.42 -5.26
C ILE A 77 -10.18 9.55 -4.33
N GLY A 78 -11.16 10.23 -3.74
CA GLY A 78 -10.96 11.43 -2.94
C GLY A 78 -11.01 12.72 -3.77
N LYS A 79 -10.53 13.83 -3.19
CA LYS A 79 -10.51 15.16 -3.82
C LYS A 79 -9.07 15.58 -4.12
N THR A 80 -8.50 15.05 -5.21
CA THR A 80 -7.11 15.29 -5.59
C THR A 80 -7.03 15.85 -7.01
N SER A 81 -6.59 15.06 -7.99
CA SER A 81 -6.47 15.45 -9.40
C SER A 81 -7.73 15.09 -10.19
N PHE A 82 -7.94 15.79 -11.30
CA PHE A 82 -8.93 15.36 -12.30
C PHE A 82 -8.63 13.95 -12.80
N PHE A 83 -9.68 13.18 -13.07
CA PHE A 83 -9.57 11.91 -13.78
C PHE A 83 -9.87 12.12 -15.27
N ILE A 84 -9.28 11.31 -16.14
CA ILE A 84 -9.51 11.41 -17.58
C ILE A 84 -10.99 11.11 -17.91
N SER A 85 -11.61 11.89 -18.79
CA SER A 85 -12.99 11.68 -19.22
C SER A 85 -13.20 12.09 -20.68
N GLY A 86 -14.46 12.03 -21.15
CA GLY A 86 -14.83 12.33 -22.53
C GLY A 86 -14.75 11.09 -23.42
N PRO A 87 -15.28 11.12 -24.65
CA PRO A 87 -15.45 9.92 -25.47
C PRO A 87 -14.17 9.08 -25.64
N LEU A 88 -13.03 9.73 -25.91
CA LEU A 88 -11.74 9.04 -26.04
C LEU A 88 -11.12 8.76 -24.67
N GLY A 89 -11.31 9.63 -23.68
CA GLY A 89 -10.83 9.41 -22.31
C GLY A 89 -11.46 8.20 -21.63
N ASP A 90 -12.76 8.01 -21.82
CA ASP A 90 -13.52 6.88 -21.29
C ASP A 90 -13.08 5.57 -21.97
N GLN A 91 -12.81 5.60 -23.29
CA GLN A 91 -12.24 4.47 -24.01
C GLN A 91 -10.83 4.11 -23.52
N ILE A 92 -9.97 5.10 -23.26
CA ILE A 92 -8.64 4.88 -22.67
C ILE A 92 -8.77 4.20 -21.31
N SER A 93 -9.64 4.72 -20.43
CA SER A 93 -9.90 4.13 -19.12
C SER A 93 -10.41 2.70 -19.22
N GLN A 94 -11.36 2.43 -20.11
CA GLN A 94 -11.91 1.09 -20.32
C GLN A 94 -10.86 0.12 -20.86
N ARG A 95 -10.04 0.54 -21.82
CA ARG A 95 -8.93 -0.26 -22.36
C ARG A 95 -7.98 -0.67 -21.24
N ASP A 96 -7.57 0.27 -20.41
CA ASP A 96 -6.59 0.01 -19.34
C ASP A 96 -7.18 -0.90 -18.25
N GLN A 97 -8.48 -0.74 -17.93
CA GLN A 97 -9.19 -1.65 -17.03
C GLN A 97 -9.30 -3.07 -17.59
N THR A 98 -9.53 -3.23 -18.90
CA THR A 98 -9.58 -4.54 -19.56
C THR A 98 -8.22 -5.23 -19.52
N LEU A 99 -7.14 -4.49 -19.81
CA LEU A 99 -5.77 -5.02 -19.70
C LEU A 99 -5.44 -5.42 -18.26
N TRP A 100 -5.74 -4.55 -17.29
CA TRP A 100 -5.51 -4.86 -15.88
C TRP A 100 -6.29 -6.09 -15.42
N SER A 101 -7.55 -6.24 -15.82
CA SER A 101 -8.38 -7.38 -15.42
C SER A 101 -7.83 -8.71 -15.93
N ARG A 102 -7.32 -8.72 -17.17
CA ARG A 102 -6.63 -9.89 -17.75
C ARG A 102 -5.38 -10.24 -16.94
N ASP A 103 -4.58 -9.24 -16.58
CA ASP A 103 -3.31 -9.45 -15.89
C ASP A 103 -3.52 -9.80 -14.40
N ALA A 104 -4.60 -9.32 -13.78
CA ALA A 104 -4.95 -9.59 -12.39
C ALA A 104 -5.57 -10.99 -12.18
N ALA A 105 -6.27 -11.53 -13.19
CA ALA A 105 -6.95 -12.82 -13.09
C ALA A 105 -6.07 -13.98 -12.58
N PRO A 106 -4.88 -14.26 -13.16
CA PRO A 106 -4.03 -15.33 -12.66
C PRO A 106 -3.52 -15.09 -11.23
N VAL A 107 -3.28 -13.83 -10.86
CA VAL A 107 -2.84 -13.46 -9.50
C VAL A 107 -3.95 -13.76 -8.48
N VAL A 108 -5.20 -13.40 -8.79
CA VAL A 108 -6.35 -13.67 -7.91
C VAL A 108 -6.57 -15.17 -7.72
N GLN A 109 -6.39 -15.97 -8.78
CA GLN A 109 -6.46 -17.43 -8.69
C GLN A 109 -5.36 -17.99 -7.78
N ALA A 110 -4.10 -17.56 -7.97
CA ALA A 110 -2.97 -17.97 -7.13
C ALA A 110 -3.19 -17.61 -5.66
N VAL A 111 -3.65 -16.39 -5.37
CA VAL A 111 -3.98 -15.95 -3.99
C VAL A 111 -5.06 -16.82 -3.38
N SER A 112 -6.13 -17.12 -4.13
CA SER A 112 -7.23 -17.95 -3.62
C SER A 112 -6.78 -19.36 -3.26
N HIS A 113 -5.91 -19.95 -4.10
CA HIS A 113 -5.32 -21.26 -3.86
C HIS A 113 -4.42 -21.25 -2.62
N ASP A 114 -3.46 -20.34 -2.57
CA ASP A 114 -2.50 -20.23 -1.47
C ASP A 114 -3.21 -19.91 -0.14
N ALA A 115 -4.22 -19.06 -0.16
CA ALA A 115 -5.00 -18.71 1.03
C ALA A 115 -5.80 -19.90 1.59
N ALA A 116 -6.39 -20.72 0.71
CA ALA A 116 -7.08 -21.93 1.13
C ALA A 116 -6.13 -22.94 1.79
N ALA A 117 -4.93 -23.11 1.22
CA ALA A 117 -3.89 -23.96 1.79
C ALA A 117 -3.42 -23.46 3.17
N ALA A 118 -3.13 -22.16 3.30
CA ALA A 118 -2.73 -21.56 4.58
C ALA A 118 -3.84 -21.68 5.64
N LEU A 119 -5.10 -21.44 5.26
CA LEU A 119 -6.24 -21.59 6.17
C LEU A 119 -6.41 -23.03 6.65
N HIS A 120 -6.30 -24.00 5.74
CA HIS A 120 -6.38 -25.42 6.09
C HIS A 120 -5.29 -25.82 7.10
N ASP A 121 -4.07 -25.34 6.89
CA ASP A 121 -2.95 -25.62 7.78
C ASP A 121 -3.14 -25.01 9.17
N ILE A 122 -3.63 -23.77 9.24
CA ILE A 122 -4.02 -23.13 10.51
C ILE A 122 -5.09 -23.96 11.24
N GLN A 123 -6.07 -24.52 10.53
CA GLN A 123 -7.12 -25.32 11.13
C GLN A 123 -6.60 -26.65 11.68
N ILE A 124 -5.73 -27.36 10.95
CA ILE A 124 -5.12 -28.62 11.41
C ILE A 124 -4.27 -28.39 12.66
N HIS A 125 -3.62 -27.23 12.77
CA HIS A 125 -2.85 -26.85 13.94
C HIS A 125 -3.70 -26.31 15.12
N GLY A 126 -5.03 -26.34 15.02
CA GLY A 126 -5.93 -25.93 16.09
C GLY A 126 -6.10 -24.41 16.22
N GLY A 127 -5.80 -23.66 15.16
CA GLY A 127 -5.92 -22.20 15.10
C GLY A 127 -4.66 -21.45 15.54
N LEU A 128 -4.79 -20.13 15.73
CA LEU A 128 -3.72 -19.24 16.17
C LEU A 128 -3.94 -18.89 17.65
N GLN A 129 -3.21 -19.55 18.56
CA GLN A 129 -3.39 -19.45 20.00
C GLN A 129 -2.42 -18.45 20.64
N ASN A 130 -1.27 -18.22 20.01
CA ASN A 130 -0.26 -17.28 20.46
C ASN A 130 0.38 -16.51 19.28
N LEU A 131 1.28 -15.57 19.57
CA LEU A 131 1.92 -14.74 18.54
C LEU A 131 2.85 -15.53 17.61
N ASP A 132 3.51 -16.58 18.11
CA ASP A 132 4.40 -17.41 17.28
C ASP A 132 3.61 -18.25 16.27
N ASP A 133 2.37 -18.65 16.60
CA ASP A 133 1.50 -19.41 15.68
C ASP A 133 1.21 -18.66 14.38
N TYR A 134 1.30 -17.32 14.36
CA TYR A 134 1.16 -16.54 13.12
C TYR A 134 2.20 -16.90 12.07
N LYS A 135 3.28 -17.60 12.42
CA LYS A 135 4.23 -18.17 11.46
C LYS A 135 3.58 -19.23 10.56
N ILE A 136 2.60 -19.98 11.07
CA ILE A 136 1.84 -21.00 10.30
C ILE A 136 1.18 -20.36 9.08
N LEU A 137 0.72 -19.12 9.19
CA LEU A 137 0.13 -18.38 8.08
C LEU A 137 1.08 -18.26 6.87
N TYR A 138 2.41 -18.32 7.06
CA TYR A 138 3.39 -18.04 6.00
C TYR A 138 4.34 -19.20 5.69
N GLN A 139 4.61 -20.08 6.64
CA GLN A 139 5.60 -21.15 6.46
C GLN A 139 5.15 -22.16 5.41
N GLY A 140 5.86 -22.21 4.28
CA GLY A 140 5.55 -23.13 3.18
C GLY A 140 4.37 -22.71 2.29
N HIS A 141 3.75 -21.55 2.57
CA HIS A 141 2.59 -21.03 1.83
C HIS A 141 2.97 -19.85 0.93
N TRP A 142 2.00 -19.36 0.15
CA TRP A 142 2.13 -18.19 -0.73
C TRP A 142 3.14 -18.30 -1.86
N SER A 143 3.64 -19.49 -2.19
CA SER A 143 4.69 -19.65 -3.22
C SER A 143 4.20 -19.31 -4.63
N SER A 144 2.90 -19.43 -4.90
CA SER A 144 2.29 -19.10 -6.19
C SER A 144 2.06 -17.60 -6.33
N SER A 145 1.55 -16.96 -5.28
CA SER A 145 1.15 -15.54 -5.25
C SER A 145 2.28 -14.59 -4.84
N VAL A 146 3.20 -15.05 -3.99
CA VAL A 146 4.37 -14.31 -3.47
C VAL A 146 5.63 -15.18 -3.61
N PRO A 147 6.11 -15.45 -4.83
CA PRO A 147 7.22 -16.38 -5.08
C PRO A 147 8.55 -15.94 -4.45
N GLY A 148 8.75 -14.63 -4.25
CA GLY A 148 9.90 -14.10 -3.52
C GLY A 148 9.86 -14.33 -2.00
N GLY A 149 8.72 -14.82 -1.49
CA GLY A 149 8.43 -14.95 -0.08
C GLY A 149 8.26 -13.60 0.63
N ILE A 150 7.96 -13.70 1.91
CA ILE A 150 7.92 -12.56 2.82
C ILE A 150 9.34 -12.07 3.17
N ALA A 151 9.46 -10.82 3.62
CA ALA A 151 10.74 -10.24 4.01
C ALA A 151 11.41 -11.06 5.13
N LYS A 152 12.64 -11.55 4.85
CA LYS A 152 13.45 -12.30 5.81
C LYS A 152 13.69 -11.46 7.06
N GLY A 153 13.52 -12.07 8.22
CA GLY A 153 13.71 -11.40 9.51
C GLY A 153 12.44 -10.81 10.11
N GLN A 154 11.36 -10.60 9.34
CA GLN A 154 10.13 -10.01 9.88
C GLN A 154 9.53 -10.88 11.00
N PHE A 155 9.32 -12.18 10.77
CA PHE A 155 8.76 -13.08 11.80
C PHE A 155 9.77 -13.60 12.82
N SER A 156 11.07 -13.53 12.54
CA SER A 156 12.07 -13.93 13.54
C SER A 156 12.36 -12.80 14.52
N ASN A 157 12.15 -11.54 14.11
CA ASN A 157 12.56 -10.35 14.85
C ASN A 157 11.39 -9.38 15.08
N PHE A 158 10.13 -9.82 15.01
CA PHE A 158 8.93 -8.95 15.07
C PHE A 158 8.78 -8.17 16.38
N THR A 159 9.47 -8.58 17.44
CA THR A 159 9.52 -7.88 18.74
C THR A 159 10.69 -6.91 18.86
N SER A 160 11.51 -6.75 17.82
CA SER A 160 12.67 -5.86 17.83
C SER A 160 12.26 -4.40 17.65
N ASP A 161 12.60 -3.57 18.64
CA ASP A 161 12.46 -2.11 18.57
C ASP A 161 13.24 -1.49 17.39
N LEU A 162 14.41 -2.07 17.08
CA LEU A 162 15.20 -1.63 15.93
C LEU A 162 14.47 -1.95 14.62
N LEU A 163 13.82 -3.10 14.51
CA LEU A 163 13.00 -3.41 13.33
C LEU A 163 11.85 -2.40 13.22
N PHE A 164 11.09 -2.22 14.30
CA PHE A 164 9.93 -1.31 14.34
C PHE A 164 10.29 0.14 13.92
N SER A 165 11.40 0.66 14.45
CA SER A 165 11.87 2.01 14.10
C SER A 165 12.40 2.09 12.67
N MET A 166 13.18 1.12 12.20
CA MET A 166 13.76 1.13 10.86
C MET A 166 12.72 0.96 9.73
N GLU A 167 11.51 0.46 10.01
CA GLU A 167 10.42 0.48 9.04
C GLU A 167 9.99 1.90 8.64
N ARG A 168 10.20 2.89 9.52
CA ARG A 168 9.95 4.31 9.22
C ARG A 168 11.01 4.93 8.31
N LEU A 169 12.07 4.18 8.00
CA LEU A 169 13.15 4.53 7.07
C LEU A 169 13.23 3.56 5.89
N SER A 170 12.32 2.59 5.79
CA SER A 170 12.30 1.58 4.73
C SER A 170 10.88 1.33 4.23
N THR A 171 10.08 0.53 4.93
CA THR A 171 8.73 0.09 4.49
C THR A 171 7.76 1.23 4.22
N ASN A 172 7.71 2.23 5.10
CA ASN A 172 6.94 3.46 4.87
C ASN A 172 7.74 4.68 5.34
N PRO A 173 8.56 5.28 4.46
CA PRO A 173 9.46 6.37 4.81
C PRO A 173 8.82 7.76 4.67
N TYR A 174 7.54 7.85 4.30
CA TYR A 174 6.89 9.10 3.90
C TYR A 174 6.25 9.90 5.05
N ILE A 175 6.18 9.33 6.25
CA ILE A 175 5.55 9.98 7.42
C ILE A 175 6.56 10.55 8.42
N LEU A 176 7.79 10.02 8.44
CA LEU A 176 8.78 10.40 9.44
C LEU A 176 9.36 11.78 9.12
N ARG A 177 9.44 12.63 10.14
CA ARG A 177 10.14 13.91 10.07
C ARG A 177 11.03 14.13 11.29
N ARG A 178 12.15 14.83 11.11
CA ARG A 178 12.98 15.30 12.23
C ARG A 178 12.30 16.49 12.89
N LEU A 179 12.34 16.56 14.22
CA LEU A 179 11.89 17.74 14.96
C LEU A 179 12.98 18.80 14.95
N HIS A 180 12.68 19.97 14.40
CA HIS A 180 13.59 21.12 14.38
C HIS A 180 13.77 21.67 15.81
N PRO A 181 15.01 21.96 16.27
CA PRO A 181 15.29 22.41 17.64
C PRO A 181 14.58 23.70 18.07
N HIS A 182 14.17 24.53 17.13
CA HIS A 182 13.60 25.87 17.40
C HIS A 182 12.27 26.15 16.70
N ALA A 183 11.88 25.33 15.74
CA ALA A 183 10.68 25.57 14.91
C ALA A 183 9.57 24.54 15.21
N ASP A 184 9.94 23.41 15.81
CA ASP A 184 9.01 22.40 16.28
C ASP A 184 9.02 22.38 17.80
N GLU A 185 7.85 22.12 18.39
CA GLU A 185 7.71 21.78 19.80
C GLU A 185 7.74 20.26 20.00
N LEU A 186 7.94 19.82 21.25
CA LEU A 186 7.76 18.41 21.60
C LEU A 186 6.28 18.03 21.45
N PRO A 187 5.94 16.94 20.74
CA PRO A 187 4.55 16.61 20.43
C PRO A 187 3.74 16.18 21.66
N PHE A 188 4.40 15.66 22.69
CA PHE A 188 3.83 15.30 23.98
C PHE A 188 4.93 15.11 25.03
N ALA A 189 4.56 15.16 26.30
CA ALA A 189 5.47 14.89 27.41
C ALA A 189 5.63 13.38 27.65
N VAL A 190 6.83 12.99 28.08
CA VAL A 190 7.15 11.64 28.59
C VAL A 190 7.83 11.81 29.94
N ASP A 191 7.59 10.89 30.88
CA ASP A 191 8.21 10.94 32.20
C ASP A 191 9.74 11.01 32.09
N SER A 192 10.33 12.03 32.71
CA SER A 192 11.76 12.32 32.60
C SER A 192 12.66 11.20 33.12
N LYS A 193 12.23 10.44 34.14
CA LYS A 193 13.01 9.31 34.68
C LYS A 193 13.03 8.15 33.68
N ILE A 194 11.91 7.91 32.99
CA ILE A 194 11.84 6.91 31.91
C ILE A 194 12.77 7.31 30.77
N VAL A 195 12.71 8.56 30.30
CA VAL A 195 13.58 9.05 29.21
C VAL A 195 15.05 8.94 29.59
N GLN A 196 15.41 9.33 30.81
CA GLN A 196 16.78 9.25 31.30
C GLN A 196 17.26 7.79 31.35
N LYS A 197 16.41 6.86 31.78
CA LYS A 197 16.73 5.43 31.82
C LYS A 197 16.94 4.85 30.41
N LEU A 198 16.08 5.19 29.46
CA LEU A 198 16.15 4.66 28.10
C LEU A 198 17.32 5.25 27.31
N THR A 199 17.51 6.56 27.39
CA THR A 199 18.38 7.31 26.46
C THR A 199 19.71 7.76 27.08
N GLY A 200 19.82 7.76 28.42
CA GLY A 200 20.94 8.41 29.12
C GLY A 200 20.92 9.95 29.04
N SER A 201 19.86 10.54 28.46
CA SER A 201 19.71 11.98 28.25
C SER A 201 18.28 12.42 28.63
N THR A 202 17.95 13.69 28.36
CA THR A 202 16.61 14.26 28.57
C THR A 202 15.96 14.62 27.25
N LEU A 203 14.62 14.62 27.19
CA LEU A 203 13.89 15.03 25.99
C LEU A 203 14.29 16.43 25.48
N PRO A 204 14.41 17.47 26.33
CA PRO A 204 14.89 18.78 25.87
C PRO A 204 16.30 18.74 25.27
N SER A 205 17.20 17.93 25.83
CA SER A 205 18.56 17.81 25.31
C SER A 205 18.60 17.11 23.95
N LEU A 206 17.83 16.02 23.78
CA LEU A 206 17.68 15.32 22.51
C LEU A 206 17.05 16.22 21.44
N HIS A 207 16.02 16.99 21.81
CA HIS A 207 15.35 17.94 20.91
C HIS A 207 16.29 19.06 20.48
N LYS A 208 17.00 19.69 21.43
CA LYS A 208 17.97 20.75 21.15
C LYS A 208 19.11 20.25 20.26
N ALA A 209 19.54 19.00 20.42
CA ALA A 209 20.54 18.35 19.57
C ALA A 209 19.99 17.93 18.19
N GLY A 210 18.69 18.13 17.91
CA GLY A 210 18.06 17.72 16.65
C GLY A 210 17.98 16.21 16.49
N ARG A 211 17.92 15.44 17.58
CA ARG A 211 17.98 13.96 17.57
C ARG A 211 16.62 13.30 17.72
N LEU A 212 15.54 14.06 17.77
CA LEU A 212 14.18 13.54 17.86
C LEU A 212 13.50 13.53 16.50
N PHE A 213 12.68 12.51 16.26
CA PHE A 213 11.93 12.32 15.04
C PHE A 213 10.50 11.88 15.38
N LEU A 214 9.55 12.30 14.57
CA LEU A 214 8.12 12.08 14.79
C LEU A 214 7.50 11.42 13.56
N ALA A 215 6.72 10.36 13.80
CA ALA A 215 5.71 9.88 12.87
C ALA A 215 4.33 10.19 13.47
N ASP A 216 3.55 11.05 12.80
CA ASP A 216 2.30 11.60 13.33
C ASP A 216 1.08 11.09 12.57
N HIS A 217 0.32 10.17 13.19
CA HIS A 217 -0.96 9.69 12.68
C HIS A 217 -2.16 10.24 13.48
N SER A 218 -1.97 11.32 14.26
CA SER A 218 -3.04 11.91 15.08
C SER A 218 -4.22 12.44 14.28
N TYR A 219 -4.02 12.75 12.99
CA TYR A 219 -5.11 13.13 12.07
C TYR A 219 -6.17 12.04 11.89
N GLN A 220 -5.87 10.78 12.21
CA GLN A 220 -6.81 9.67 12.14
C GLN A 220 -7.81 9.64 13.29
N LYS A 221 -7.63 10.47 14.34
CA LYS A 221 -8.50 10.49 15.52
C LYS A 221 -9.97 10.80 15.17
N ASP A 222 -10.18 11.54 14.10
CA ASP A 222 -11.50 12.00 13.65
C ASP A 222 -12.15 11.01 12.67
N TYR A 223 -11.48 9.88 12.37
CA TYR A 223 -12.03 8.84 11.49
C TYR A 223 -12.93 7.89 12.28
N VAL A 224 -14.02 7.47 11.64
CA VAL A 224 -14.99 6.54 12.23
C VAL A 224 -14.58 5.12 11.90
N ALA A 225 -14.31 4.33 12.94
CA ALA A 225 -14.09 2.89 12.78
C ALA A 225 -15.40 2.19 12.40
N GLN A 226 -15.31 1.16 11.57
CA GLN A 226 -16.44 0.27 11.27
C GLN A 226 -16.86 -0.48 12.54
N GLU A 227 -18.13 -0.92 12.59
CA GLU A 227 -18.63 -1.73 13.70
C GLU A 227 -17.74 -2.97 13.92
N GLY A 228 -17.39 -3.23 15.18
CA GLY A 228 -16.49 -4.33 15.56
C GLY A 228 -15.01 -4.11 15.20
N ARG A 229 -14.62 -2.91 14.74
CA ARG A 229 -13.22 -2.52 14.49
C ARG A 229 -12.80 -1.39 15.41
N TYR A 230 -11.52 -1.36 15.75
CA TYR A 230 -10.92 -0.37 16.65
C TYR A 230 -9.61 0.13 16.05
N ALA A 231 -9.31 1.41 16.25
CA ALA A 231 -8.06 2.02 15.81
C ALA A 231 -7.63 3.11 16.80
N ALA A 232 -6.33 3.36 16.87
CA ALA A 232 -5.75 4.51 17.56
C ALA A 232 -5.27 5.56 16.54
N ALA A 233 -4.87 6.73 17.02
CA ALA A 233 -4.36 7.83 16.19
C ALA A 233 -2.94 8.19 16.64
N CYS A 234 -2.05 7.20 16.57
CA CYS A 234 -0.79 7.26 17.30
C CYS A 234 0.14 8.38 16.84
N GLN A 235 0.81 9.01 17.79
CA GLN A 235 2.07 9.73 17.54
C GLN A 235 3.21 8.89 18.10
N ALA A 236 4.19 8.55 17.27
CA ALA A 236 5.37 7.81 17.66
C ALA A 236 6.60 8.72 17.62
N LEU A 237 7.28 8.83 18.76
CA LEU A 237 8.50 9.59 18.96
C LEU A 237 9.69 8.63 18.91
N PHE A 238 10.67 8.95 18.08
CA PHE A 238 11.90 8.20 17.87
C PHE A 238 13.10 9.10 18.16
N TYR A 239 14.27 8.48 18.35
CA TYR A 239 15.51 9.21 18.54
C TYR A 239 16.71 8.50 17.90
N LEU A 240 17.74 9.28 17.56
CA LEU A 240 19.06 8.76 17.19
C LEU A 240 19.95 8.69 18.43
N ASP A 241 20.15 7.48 18.94
CA ASP A 241 20.95 7.23 20.15
C ASP A 241 22.45 7.42 19.87
N ASP A 242 23.12 8.22 20.70
CA ASP A 242 24.56 8.46 20.57
C ASP A 242 25.43 7.31 21.06
N ARG A 243 24.90 6.43 21.90
CA ARG A 243 25.69 5.33 22.49
C ARG A 243 25.88 4.19 21.52
N CYS A 244 24.85 3.89 20.72
CA CYS A 244 24.84 2.77 19.78
C CYS A 244 24.71 3.20 18.31
N HIS A 245 24.53 4.51 18.04
CA HIS A 245 24.33 5.07 16.70
C HIS A 245 23.15 4.44 15.94
N GLN A 246 22.12 4.00 16.67
CA GLN A 246 20.90 3.43 16.11
C GLN A 246 19.73 4.40 16.20
N PHE A 247 18.86 4.33 15.20
CA PHE A 247 17.56 4.97 15.22
C PHE A 247 16.59 4.06 15.98
N LEU A 248 16.02 4.54 17.08
CA LEU A 248 15.26 3.72 18.03
C LEU A 248 13.93 4.38 18.42
N PRO A 249 12.90 3.59 18.77
CA PRO A 249 11.66 4.12 19.33
C PRO A 249 11.89 4.66 20.75
N LEU A 250 11.17 5.72 21.11
CA LEU A 250 11.23 6.33 22.44
C LEU A 250 9.87 6.24 23.14
N ALA A 251 8.81 6.67 22.48
CA ALA A 251 7.46 6.64 23.06
C ALA A 251 6.36 6.61 21.98
N ILE A 252 5.21 6.04 22.31
CA ILE A 252 4.02 6.00 21.46
C ILE A 252 2.82 6.49 22.25
N LYS A 253 2.16 7.54 21.78
CA LYS A 253 0.95 8.10 22.39
C LYS A 253 -0.28 7.78 21.54
N THR A 254 -1.36 7.28 22.14
CA THR A 254 -2.52 6.77 21.39
C THR A 254 -3.43 7.84 20.79
N ASN A 255 -3.51 9.03 21.41
CA ASN A 255 -4.43 10.13 21.05
C ASN A 255 -5.92 9.77 20.99
N VAL A 256 -6.31 8.63 21.55
CA VAL A 256 -7.70 8.16 21.66
C VAL A 256 -7.95 7.52 23.03
N GLY A 257 -9.22 7.42 23.42
CA GLY A 257 -9.62 6.82 24.69
C GLY A 257 -8.95 7.51 25.89
N SER A 258 -8.29 6.72 26.75
CA SER A 258 -7.51 7.24 27.89
C SER A 258 -6.24 8.00 27.52
N ASN A 259 -5.91 8.11 26.23
CA ASN A 259 -4.78 8.88 25.69
C ASN A 259 -3.43 8.52 26.34
N LEU A 260 -3.18 7.22 26.47
CA LEU A 260 -2.01 6.69 27.15
C LEU A 260 -0.74 6.91 26.31
N THR A 261 0.39 7.00 27.00
CA THR A 261 1.73 7.07 26.41
C THR A 261 2.53 5.85 26.86
N TYR A 262 2.99 5.05 25.90
CA TYR A 262 3.76 3.83 26.10
C TYR A 262 5.24 4.08 25.79
N THR A 263 6.12 3.33 26.43
CA THR A 263 7.57 3.32 26.19
C THR A 263 8.07 1.88 26.18
N PRO A 264 9.24 1.59 25.59
CA PRO A 264 9.92 0.30 25.73
C PRO A 264 10.17 -0.08 27.20
#